data_AF-A0A0Q6S175-F1
#
_entry.id   AF-A0A0Q6S175-F1
#
_cell.length_a   1.000
_cell.length_b   1.000
_cell.length_c   1.000
_cell.angle_alpha   90.00
_cell.angle_beta   90.00
_cell.angle_gamma   90.00
#
_symmetry.space_group_name_H-M   'P 1'
#
loop_
_entity.id
_entity.type
_entity.pdbx_description
1 polymer ?
#
loop_
_entity_poly.entity_id
_entity_poly.type
_entity_poly.pdbx_seq_one_letter_code
_entity_poly.pdbx_strand_id
1 'polypeptide(L)'
;MPIGHILRGAPAPRIWVQAQSDCSGYVPPPVTLPIHTVCRICAQITNEMLLLAAHRIQMPRDRRRAFCHVRQIAMYVCHVALQMPLHEIGKAFGRDRTTVGYACHMIEDRRDDPDFDEFVAAVERTVNTVFRSNGVAGHE
;
A
#
# COMPACT_ATOMS: atom_id res chain seq x y z
N MET A 1 -8.17 -38.03 14.50
CA MET A 1 -9.07 -37.02 15.11
C MET A 1 -8.58 -35.64 14.67
N PRO A 2 -9.25 -34.96 13.73
CA PRO A 2 -8.91 -33.61 13.28
C PRO A 2 -9.59 -32.58 14.19
N ILE A 3 -8.89 -31.51 14.57
CA ILE A 3 -9.54 -30.31 15.12
C ILE A 3 -9.15 -29.16 14.21
N GLY A 4 -10.04 -28.86 13.27
CA GLY A 4 -10.03 -27.58 12.59
C GLY A 4 -10.51 -26.50 13.55
N HIS A 5 -9.81 -25.37 13.56
CA HIS A 5 -10.45 -24.11 13.89
C HIS A 5 -10.19 -23.12 12.76
N ILE A 6 -11.20 -23.08 11.92
CA ILE A 6 -11.52 -22.03 10.97
C ILE A 6 -11.53 -20.69 11.72
N LEU A 7 -10.59 -19.79 11.42
CA LEU A 7 -10.75 -18.38 11.74
C LEU A 7 -11.70 -17.77 10.69
N ARG A 8 -12.99 -18.00 10.93
CA ARG A 8 -14.12 -17.34 10.30
C ARG A 8 -14.16 -15.89 10.79
N GLY A 9 -14.21 -14.96 9.83
CA GLY A 9 -14.77 -13.61 9.92
C GLY A 9 -14.75 -12.92 11.28
N ALA A 10 -13.72 -12.13 11.54
CA ALA A 10 -13.89 -10.97 12.40
C ALA A 10 -14.75 -9.93 11.63
N PRO A 11 -15.89 -9.48 12.17
CA PRO A 11 -16.66 -8.41 11.54
C PRO A 11 -15.84 -7.12 11.61
N ALA A 12 -15.70 -6.45 10.47
CA ALA A 12 -15.04 -5.16 10.39
C ALA A 12 -15.80 -4.15 11.29
N PRO A 13 -15.13 -3.41 12.20
CA PRO A 13 -15.72 -2.34 13.01
C PRO A 13 -16.66 -1.36 12.25
N ARG A 14 -17.70 -0.82 12.90
CA ARG A 14 -18.66 0.10 12.24
C ARG A 14 -18.03 1.37 11.59
N ILE A 15 -16.77 1.69 11.88
CA ILE A 15 -16.02 2.80 11.28
C ILE A 15 -15.67 2.58 9.80
N TRP A 16 -15.65 1.33 9.31
CA TRP A 16 -15.31 1.00 7.91
C TRP A 16 -16.40 1.32 6.89
N VAL A 17 -17.59 1.74 7.35
CA VAL A 17 -18.73 2.06 6.48
C VAL A 17 -18.66 3.50 5.96
N GLN A 18 -17.88 4.38 6.60
CA GLN A 18 -17.96 5.83 6.41
C GLN A 18 -16.70 6.50 5.87
N ALA A 19 -15.64 5.78 5.52
CA ALA A 19 -14.63 6.28 4.58
C ALA A 19 -15.06 5.86 3.15
N GLN A 20 -16.28 6.28 2.76
CA GLN A 20 -16.54 7.34 1.79
C GLN A 20 -16.03 6.94 0.39
N SER A 21 -16.87 6.35 -0.46
CA SER A 21 -17.87 7.07 -1.26
C SER A 21 -17.26 8.08 -2.23
N ASP A 22 -16.20 7.71 -2.95
CA ASP A 22 -15.84 8.38 -4.21
C ASP A 22 -15.84 7.37 -5.37
N CYS A 23 -17.05 7.09 -5.85
CA CYS A 23 -17.26 6.75 -7.24
C CYS A 23 -17.35 8.06 -8.04
N SER A 24 -16.27 8.83 -8.12
CA SER A 24 -16.27 10.07 -8.91
C SER A 24 -14.84 10.44 -9.34
N GLY A 25 -14.59 10.39 -10.64
CA GLY A 25 -13.55 11.23 -11.27
C GLY A 25 -12.09 10.76 -11.26
N TYR A 26 -11.75 9.51 -10.90
CA TYR A 26 -10.36 9.06 -11.03
C TYR A 26 -9.92 9.01 -12.50
N VAL A 27 -9.07 9.96 -12.90
CA VAL A 27 -8.31 9.93 -14.15
C VAL A 27 -7.01 9.17 -13.85
N PRO A 28 -6.70 8.09 -14.58
CA PRO A 28 -5.47 7.34 -14.35
C PRO A 28 -4.27 8.29 -14.46
N PRO A 29 -3.25 8.16 -13.59
CA PRO A 29 -2.05 8.96 -13.69
C PRO A 29 -1.41 8.78 -15.07
N PRO A 30 -0.73 9.80 -15.63
CA PRO A 30 -0.20 9.81 -17.01
C PRO A 30 0.90 8.76 -17.29
N VAL A 31 1.14 7.84 -16.36
CA VAL A 31 1.95 6.66 -16.61
C VAL A 31 1.27 5.76 -17.62
N THR A 32 1.95 5.54 -18.74
CA THR A 32 1.56 4.56 -19.79
C THR A 32 1.55 3.11 -19.30
N LEU A 33 1.91 2.87 -18.03
CA LEU A 33 2.00 1.55 -17.43
C LEU A 33 0.65 1.11 -16.84
N PRO A 34 0.25 -0.16 -17.04
CA PRO A 34 -0.92 -0.72 -16.38
C PRO A 34 -0.84 -0.62 -14.85
N ILE A 35 -1.98 -0.38 -14.17
CA ILE A 35 -2.06 -0.21 -12.71
C ILE A 35 -1.42 -1.38 -11.94
N HIS A 36 -1.62 -2.62 -12.40
CA HIS A 36 -1.02 -3.79 -11.77
C HIS A 36 0.52 -3.77 -11.83
N THR A 37 1.10 -3.21 -12.90
CA THR A 37 2.54 -3.04 -13.07
C THR A 37 3.07 -1.98 -12.10
N VAL A 38 2.38 -0.83 -11.99
CA VAL A 38 2.69 0.23 -11.03
C VAL A 38 2.67 -0.31 -9.60
N CYS A 39 1.62 -1.03 -9.20
CA CYS A 39 1.50 -1.62 -7.87
C CYS A 39 2.60 -2.66 -7.58
N ARG A 40 2.98 -3.48 -8.57
CA ARG A 40 4.10 -4.42 -8.45
C ARG A 40 5.44 -3.71 -8.25
N ILE A 41 5.71 -2.67 -9.03
CA ILE A 41 6.93 -1.86 -8.89
C ILE A 41 6.96 -1.19 -7.52
N CYS A 42 5.84 -0.61 -7.06
CA CYS A 42 5.74 -0.03 -5.72
C CYS A 42 6.04 -1.05 -4.62
N ALA A 43 5.50 -2.27 -4.73
CA ALA A 43 5.78 -3.34 -3.78
C ALA A 43 7.25 -3.79 -3.81
N GLN A 44 7.88 -3.81 -4.98
CA GLN A 44 9.30 -4.15 -5.12
C GLN A 44 10.20 -3.07 -4.51
N ILE A 45 9.96 -1.79 -4.82
CA ILE A 45 10.67 -0.65 -4.19
C ILE A 45 10.56 -0.74 -2.67
N THR A 46 9.34 -0.95 -2.17
CA THR A 46 9.08 -1.08 -0.74
C THR A 46 9.87 -2.24 -0.13
N ASN A 47 9.89 -3.42 -0.77
CA ASN A 47 10.63 -4.58 -0.30
C ASN A 47 12.13 -4.29 -0.16
N GLU A 48 12.75 -3.74 -1.21
CA GLU A 48 14.19 -3.46 -1.20
C GLU A 48 14.56 -2.38 -0.17
N MET A 49 13.77 -1.31 -0.08
CA MET A 49 14.00 -0.27 0.93
C MET A 49 13.84 -0.81 2.35
N LEU A 50 12.86 -1.69 2.58
CA LEU A 50 12.62 -2.31 3.87
C LEU A 50 13.82 -3.16 4.33
N LEU A 51 14.44 -3.90 3.40
CA LEU A 51 15.65 -4.68 3.67
C LEU A 51 16.83 -3.79 4.07
N LEU A 52 16.99 -2.62 3.45
CA LEU A 52 18.04 -1.66 3.79
C LEU A 52 17.78 -0.96 5.14
N ALA A 53 16.51 -0.71 5.47
CA ALA A 53 16.10 -0.03 6.69
C ALA A 53 15.86 -0.97 7.89
N ALA A 54 16.12 -2.27 7.74
CA ALA A 54 15.82 -3.29 8.76
C ALA A 54 16.50 -3.07 10.12
N HIS A 55 17.57 -2.27 10.17
CA HIS A 55 18.28 -1.92 11.40
C HIS A 55 17.67 -0.73 12.15
N ARG A 56 16.86 0.10 11.47
CA ARG A 56 16.20 1.29 12.04
C ARG A 56 14.75 1.00 12.40
N ILE A 57 14.10 0.14 11.62
CA ILE A 57 12.68 -0.15 11.77
C ILE A 57 12.52 -1.56 12.32
N GLN A 58 11.67 -1.70 13.32
CA GLN A 58 11.32 -3.02 13.84
C GLN A 58 10.63 -3.87 12.76
N MET A 59 11.31 -4.92 12.31
CA MET A 59 10.80 -5.86 11.31
C MET A 59 10.13 -7.08 11.96
N PRO A 60 9.00 -7.56 11.40
CA PRO A 60 8.51 -8.87 11.75
C PRO A 60 9.55 -9.94 11.40
N ARG A 61 9.94 -10.78 12.37
CA ARG A 61 10.90 -11.88 12.16
C ARG A 61 10.34 -13.01 11.28
N ASP A 62 9.02 -13.10 11.18
CA ASP A 62 8.33 -14.09 10.36
C ASP A 62 8.21 -13.59 8.91
N ARG A 63 8.71 -14.40 7.95
CA ARG A 63 8.73 -14.06 6.52
C ARG A 63 7.35 -13.73 5.96
N ARG A 64 6.30 -14.43 6.40
CA ARG A 64 4.92 -14.18 5.95
C ARG A 64 4.42 -12.85 6.50
N ARG A 65 4.75 -12.52 7.75
CA ARG A 65 4.43 -11.21 8.34
C ARG A 65 5.20 -10.08 7.66
N ALA A 66 6.47 -10.27 7.35
CA ALA A 66 7.27 -9.30 6.59
C ALA A 66 6.66 -9.03 5.21
N PHE A 67 6.29 -10.08 4.47
CA PHE A 67 5.65 -9.92 3.16
C PHE A 67 4.27 -9.24 3.24
N CYS A 68 3.50 -9.53 4.29
CA CYS A 68 2.25 -8.83 4.57
C CYS A 68 2.49 -7.33 4.81
N HIS A 69 3.52 -7.01 5.59
CA HIS A 69 3.87 -5.65 5.93
C HIS A 69 4.32 -4.84 4.70
N VAL A 70 5.18 -5.41 3.84
CA VAL A 70 5.55 -4.82 2.54
C VAL A 70 4.31 -4.50 1.71
N ARG A 71 3.36 -5.44 1.63
CA ARG A 71 2.12 -5.22 0.88
C ARG A 71 1.27 -4.08 1.47
N GLN A 72 1.19 -3.99 2.80
CA GLN A 72 0.42 -2.93 3.46
C GLN A 72 1.02 -1.55 3.16
N ILE A 73 2.34 -1.41 3.28
CA ILE A 73 3.05 -0.16 2.93
C ILE A 73 2.84 0.16 1.46
N ALA A 74 3.03 -0.81 0.56
CA ALA A 74 2.86 -0.58 -0.88
C ALA A 74 1.43 -0.16 -1.25
N MET A 75 0.42 -0.77 -0.63
CA MET A 75 -1.00 -0.38 -0.79
C MET A 75 -1.26 1.05 -0.32
N TYR A 76 -0.73 1.41 0.85
CA TYR A 76 -0.83 2.77 1.40
C TYR A 76 -0.16 3.77 0.46
N VAL A 77 1.11 3.55 0.07
CA VAL A 77 1.86 4.46 -0.81
C VAL A 77 1.19 4.60 -2.18
N CYS A 78 0.67 3.52 -2.75
CA CYS A 78 -0.14 3.56 -3.97
C CYS A 78 -1.35 4.51 -3.84
N HIS A 79 -1.99 4.53 -2.67
CA HIS A 79 -3.12 5.40 -2.41
C HIS A 79 -2.67 6.85 -2.16
N VAL A 80 -1.72 7.10 -1.25
CA VAL A 80 -1.36 8.46 -0.84
C VAL A 80 -0.41 9.17 -1.81
N ALA A 81 0.58 8.48 -2.38
CA ALA A 81 1.56 9.11 -3.26
C ALA A 81 1.06 9.20 -4.70
N LEU A 82 0.38 8.15 -5.18
CA LEU A 82 -0.08 8.06 -6.57
C LEU A 82 -1.58 8.37 -6.73
N GLN A 83 -2.28 8.68 -5.64
CA GLN A 83 -3.71 9.02 -5.63
C GLN A 83 -4.59 7.94 -6.29
N MET A 84 -4.15 6.67 -6.26
CA MET A 84 -4.90 5.57 -6.86
C MET A 84 -6.09 5.18 -5.96
N PRO A 85 -7.25 4.84 -6.54
CA PRO A 85 -8.43 4.50 -5.76
C PRO A 85 -8.29 3.09 -5.17
N LEU A 86 -8.82 2.90 -3.96
CA LEU A 86 -8.69 1.65 -3.20
C LEU A 86 -9.15 0.40 -3.96
N HIS A 87 -10.16 0.53 -4.83
CA HIS A 87 -10.68 -0.61 -5.60
C HIS A 87 -9.73 -1.06 -6.71
N GLU A 88 -9.03 -0.14 -7.39
CA GLU A 88 -8.02 -0.47 -8.40
C GLU A 88 -6.77 -1.08 -7.75
N ILE A 89 -6.34 -0.52 -6.61
CA ILE A 89 -5.27 -1.11 -5.80
C ILE A 89 -5.67 -2.52 -5.35
N GLY A 90 -6.89 -2.71 -4.87
CA GLY A 90 -7.41 -4.01 -4.45
C GLY A 90 -7.31 -5.03 -5.59
N LYS A 91 -7.84 -4.69 -6.77
CA LYS A 91 -7.73 -5.54 -7.98
C LYS A 91 -6.28 -5.88 -8.32
N ALA A 92 -5.38 -4.89 -8.33
CA ALA A 92 -3.97 -5.07 -8.64
C ALA A 92 -3.25 -6.03 -7.67
N PHE A 93 -3.63 -6.04 -6.40
CA PHE A 93 -3.07 -6.91 -5.37
C PHE A 93 -3.86 -8.21 -5.14
N GLY A 94 -4.94 -8.43 -5.90
CA GLY A 94 -5.84 -9.58 -5.74
C GLY A 94 -6.55 -9.59 -4.38
N ARG A 95 -7.00 -8.42 -3.90
CA ARG A 95 -7.66 -8.21 -2.60
C ARG A 95 -8.89 -7.33 -2.72
N ASP A 96 -9.75 -7.39 -1.72
CA ASP A 96 -10.90 -6.50 -1.63
C ASP A 96 -10.48 -5.07 -1.25
N ARG A 97 -11.23 -4.06 -1.69
CA ARG A 97 -10.97 -2.64 -1.38
C ARG A 97 -10.90 -2.37 0.13
N THR A 98 -11.65 -3.11 0.94
CA THR A 98 -11.63 -3.00 2.41
C THR A 98 -10.30 -3.47 2.99
N THR A 99 -9.62 -4.43 2.34
CA THR A 99 -8.27 -4.85 2.73
C THR A 99 -7.25 -3.73 2.50
N VAL A 100 -7.42 -2.96 1.41
CA VAL A 100 -6.56 -1.80 1.12
C VAL A 100 -6.83 -0.68 2.12
N GLY A 101 -8.10 -0.38 2.41
CA GLY A 101 -8.45 0.56 3.48
C GLY A 101 -7.86 0.14 4.82
N TYR A 102 -7.93 -1.15 5.16
CA TYR A 102 -7.31 -1.69 6.37
C TYR A 102 -5.80 -1.51 6.39
N ALA A 103 -5.13 -1.75 5.27
CA ALA A 103 -3.70 -1.47 5.14
C ALA A 103 -3.41 0.02 5.39
N CYS A 104 -4.19 0.94 4.84
CA CYS A 104 -3.96 2.36 5.02
C CYS A 104 -4.04 2.77 6.50
N HIS A 105 -5.08 2.33 7.22
CA HIS A 105 -5.19 2.59 8.66
C HIS A 105 -4.04 1.99 9.46
N MET A 106 -3.66 0.73 9.19
CA MET A 106 -2.54 0.08 9.87
C MET A 106 -1.20 0.81 9.67
N ILE A 107 -1.00 1.45 8.53
CA ILE A 107 0.19 2.24 8.27
C ILE A 107 0.10 3.58 8.98
N GLU A 108 -1.04 4.28 8.88
CA GLU A 108 -1.27 5.57 9.55
C GLU A 108 -1.09 5.47 11.06
N ASP A 109 -1.71 4.48 11.70
CA ASP A 109 -1.57 4.21 13.14
C ASP A 109 -0.11 3.94 13.55
N ARG A 110 0.73 3.48 12.61
CA ARG A 110 2.14 3.20 12.88
C ARG A 110 3.05 4.40 12.60
N ARG A 111 2.60 5.42 11.86
CA ARG A 111 3.38 6.64 11.59
C ARG A 111 3.61 7.51 12.84
N ASP A 112 3.01 7.15 13.97
CA ASP A 112 3.37 7.72 15.28
C ASP A 112 4.81 7.38 15.72
N ASP A 113 5.42 6.33 15.15
CA ASP A 113 6.84 6.00 15.33
C ASP A 113 7.70 6.82 14.33
N PRO A 114 8.59 7.71 14.80
CA PRO A 114 9.35 8.61 13.92
C PRO A 114 10.29 7.89 12.96
N ASP A 115 10.88 6.76 13.36
CA ASP A 115 11.78 5.98 12.48
C ASP A 115 10.97 5.31 11.36
N PHE A 116 9.75 4.87 11.68
CA PHE A 116 8.84 4.31 10.70
C PHE A 116 8.27 5.38 9.76
N ASP A 117 7.91 6.55 10.31
CA ASP A 117 7.40 7.68 9.53
C ASP A 117 8.41 8.16 8.50
N GLU A 118 9.67 8.35 8.91
CA GLU A 118 10.76 8.78 8.02
C GLU A 118 10.95 7.77 6.88
N PHE A 119 10.87 6.47 7.19
CA PHE A 119 10.95 5.42 6.20
C PHE A 119 9.80 5.45 5.20
N VAL A 120 8.54 5.54 5.67
CA VAL A 120 7.37 5.61 4.79
C VAL A 120 7.47 6.85 3.90
N ALA A 121 7.88 8.00 4.45
CA ALA A 121 8.12 9.21 3.70
C ALA A 121 9.23 9.04 2.64
N ALA A 122 10.29 8.28 2.93
CA ALA A 122 11.33 7.96 1.96
C ALA A 122 10.80 7.08 0.81
N VAL A 123 9.95 6.10 1.12
CA VAL A 123 9.29 5.26 0.10
C VAL A 123 8.36 6.11 -0.77
N GLU A 124 7.54 6.97 -0.18
CA GLU A 124 6.65 7.91 -0.89
C GLU A 124 7.44 8.81 -1.86
N ARG A 125 8.55 9.42 -1.40
CA ARG A 125 9.43 10.25 -2.25
C ARG A 125 10.04 9.45 -3.40
N THR A 126 10.51 8.24 -3.13
CA THR A 126 11.12 7.36 -4.14
C THR A 126 10.10 6.97 -5.21
N VAL A 127 8.92 6.52 -4.79
CA VAL A 127 7.81 6.16 -5.68
C VAL A 127 7.40 7.36 -6.54
N ASN A 128 7.20 8.53 -5.93
CA ASN A 128 6.92 9.76 -6.67
C ASN A 128 8.01 10.05 -7.70
N THR A 129 9.29 9.92 -7.35
CA THR A 129 10.40 10.18 -8.28
C THR A 129 10.40 9.21 -9.47
N VAL A 130 10.17 7.92 -9.22
CA VAL A 130 10.13 6.88 -10.25
C VAL A 130 8.98 7.13 -11.23
N PHE A 131 7.78 7.41 -10.72
CA PHE A 131 6.61 7.56 -11.58
C PHE A 131 6.44 8.98 -12.17
N ARG A 132 7.02 10.02 -11.56
CA ARG A 132 7.13 11.36 -12.18
C ARG A 132 8.12 11.39 -13.34
N SER A 133 9.26 10.69 -13.21
CA SER A 133 10.25 10.58 -14.30
C SER A 133 9.69 9.82 -15.51
N ASN A 134 8.75 8.91 -15.28
CA ASN A 134 8.04 8.16 -16.32
C ASN A 134 6.82 8.91 -16.89
N GLY A 135 6.59 10.16 -16.44
CA GLY A 135 5.49 11.03 -16.84
C GLY A 135 5.91 12.24 -17.68
N VAL A 136 7.08 12.23 -18.34
CA VAL A 136 7.38 13.22 -19.38
C VAL A 136 6.64 12.83 -20.67
N ALA A 137 5.34 13.09 -20.69
CA ALA A 137 4.53 13.16 -21.89
C ALA A 137 3.41 14.18 -21.67
N GLY A 138 3.57 15.36 -22.29
CA GLY A 138 2.47 16.28 -22.59
C GLY A 138 2.39 17.54 -21.74
N HIS A 139 3.15 18.57 -22.12
CA HIS A 139 2.57 19.89 -22.40
C HIS A 139 3.49 20.62 -23.39
N GLU A 140 2.97 20.80 -24.61
CA GLU A 140 3.23 21.99 -25.43
C GLU A 140 2.83 23.26 -24.67
#